data_AF-A0A0M6XJN3-F1
#
_entry.id   AF-A0A0M6XJN3-F1
#
_cell.length_a   1.000
_cell.length_b   1.000
_cell.length_c   1.000
_cell.angle_alpha   90.00
_cell.angle_beta   90.00
_cell.angle_gamma   90.00
#
_symmetry.space_group_name_H-M   'P 1'
#
loop_
_entity.id
_entity.type
_entity.pdbx_description
1 polymer ?
#
loop_
_entity_poly.entity_id
_entity_poly.type
_entity_poly.pdbx_seq_one_letter_code
_entity_poly.pdbx_strand_id
1 'polypeptide(L)'
;MPLIRSVLTLLASGAAFLAHGARAQVESERWQQPFFGTWGTQLGDIVGGASLTWWTAAFLPVALVGVLAIWRLRRRRRALRRRITGLPDGPRFRMVDAMCHAVWAERRIDPERLRRAADIARDTTGMDFHPDRLRDAAMRVDRGGPPPGFRWMRHGLTPAEKMVIFNATISVLLADGPLSSADRKFLRRLVRGLGIPSDDLGDLNRVLSL
;
A
#
# COMPACT_ATOMS: atom_id res chain seq x y z
N MET A 1 -0.42 26.18 2.85
CA MET A 1 -1.42 25.94 1.79
C MET A 1 -0.83 25.89 0.35
N PRO A 2 0.23 25.12 0.04
CA PRO A 2 0.79 25.06 -1.32
C PRO A 2 0.13 24.03 -2.26
N LEU A 3 -0.66 23.09 -1.71
CA LEU A 3 -1.26 21.98 -2.48
C LEU A 3 -2.42 22.42 -3.38
N ILE A 4 -3.21 23.42 -2.95
CA ILE A 4 -4.39 23.89 -3.70
C ILE A 4 -3.96 24.65 -4.97
N ARG A 5 -2.91 25.47 -4.90
CA ARG A 5 -2.36 26.19 -6.05
C ARG A 5 -1.81 25.24 -7.13
N SER A 6 -1.21 24.12 -6.73
CA SER A 6 -0.62 23.13 -7.66
C SER A 6 -1.70 22.33 -8.40
N VAL A 7 -2.84 22.06 -7.76
CA VAL A 7 -3.96 21.37 -8.40
C VAL A 7 -4.69 22.27 -9.40
N LEU A 8 -4.85 23.56 -9.08
CA LEU A 8 -5.48 24.53 -9.98
C LEU A 8 -4.63 24.81 -11.24
N THR A 9 -3.29 24.83 -11.13
CA THR A 9 -2.41 24.98 -12.30
C THR A 9 -2.42 23.76 -13.23
N LEU A 10 -2.52 22.55 -12.66
CA LEU A 10 -2.68 21.32 -13.43
C LEU A 10 -4.03 21.26 -14.17
N LEU A 11 -5.12 21.72 -13.54
CA LEU A 11 -6.44 21.78 -14.17
C LEU A 11 -6.51 22.85 -15.28
N ALA A 12 -5.91 24.02 -15.06
CA ALA A 12 -5.87 25.10 -16.07
C ALA A 12 -5.05 24.70 -17.31
N SER A 13 -3.96 23.95 -17.12
CA SER A 13 -3.13 23.46 -18.24
C SER A 13 -3.85 22.39 -19.07
N GLY A 14 -4.66 21.54 -18.44
CA GLY A 14 -5.50 20.56 -19.14
C GLY A 14 -6.60 21.20 -19.99
N ALA A 15 -7.26 22.25 -19.50
CA ALA A 15 -8.29 22.96 -20.24
C ALA A 15 -7.74 23.72 -21.47
N ALA A 16 -6.55 24.31 -21.36
CA ALA A 16 -5.89 24.98 -22.49
C ALA A 16 -5.45 24.00 -23.59
N PHE A 17 -5.02 22.79 -23.22
CA PHE A 17 -4.67 21.73 -24.17
C PHE A 17 -5.90 21.23 -24.95
N LEU A 18 -7.07 21.15 -24.29
CA LEU A 18 -8.34 20.78 -24.92
C LEU A 18 -8.85 21.85 -25.90
N ALA A 19 -8.63 23.13 -25.61
CA ALA A 19 -9.02 24.23 -26.52
C ALA A 19 -8.13 24.33 -27.78
N HIS A 20 -6.85 23.94 -27.69
CA HIS A 20 -5.96 23.90 -28.85
C HIS A 20 -6.16 22.66 -29.74
N GLY A 21 -6.51 21.52 -29.16
CA GLY A 21 -6.83 20.30 -29.93
C GLY A 21 -8.04 20.45 -30.84
N ALA A 22 -9.07 21.19 -30.41
CA ALA A 22 -10.30 21.40 -31.19
C ALA A 22 -10.10 22.29 -32.44
N ARG A 23 -9.07 23.16 -32.47
CA ARG A 23 -8.76 23.99 -33.66
C ARG A 23 -7.87 23.28 -34.67
N ALA A 24 -6.98 22.39 -34.25
CA ALA A 24 -6.09 21.65 -35.14
C ALA A 24 -6.81 20.57 -35.98
N GLN A 25 -8.02 20.17 -35.57
CA GLN A 25 -8.77 19.10 -36.23
C GLN A 25 -9.40 19.55 -37.56
N VAL A 26 -9.67 20.85 -37.73
CA VAL A 26 -10.36 21.41 -38.94
C VAL A 26 -9.42 21.58 -40.14
N GLU A 27 -8.11 21.70 -39.95
CA GLU A 27 -7.14 21.85 -41.06
C GLU A 27 -6.59 20.52 -41.59
N SER A 28 -6.73 19.42 -40.85
CA SER A 28 -6.17 18.12 -41.22
C SER A 28 -6.97 17.33 -42.28
N GLU A 29 -8.20 17.76 -42.60
CA GLU A 29 -9.08 17.10 -43.58
C GLU A 29 -8.66 17.32 -45.05
N ARG A 30 -7.73 18.24 -45.34
CA ARG A 30 -7.39 18.59 -46.73
C ARG A 30 -6.30 17.74 -47.38
N TRP A 31 -5.56 16.94 -46.62
CA TRP A 31 -4.38 16.20 -47.11
C TRP A 31 -4.40 14.69 -46.85
N GLN A 32 -5.54 14.10 -46.47
CA GLN A 32 -5.67 12.65 -46.30
C GLN A 32 -6.12 11.97 -47.60
N GLN A 33 -5.19 11.82 -48.54
CA GLN A 33 -5.27 10.75 -49.55
C GLN A 33 -4.90 9.42 -48.85
N PRO A 34 -5.65 8.32 -49.10
CA PRO A 34 -5.60 7.13 -48.25
C PRO A 34 -4.41 6.23 -48.60
N PHE A 35 -3.29 6.39 -47.89
CA PHE A 35 -2.18 5.42 -47.95
C PHE A 35 -2.54 4.09 -47.26
N PHE A 36 -3.56 4.10 -46.41
CA PHE A 36 -4.12 2.91 -45.78
C PHE A 36 -5.53 2.71 -46.33
N GLY A 37 -5.70 1.69 -47.17
CA GLY A 37 -7.01 1.22 -47.62
C GLY A 37 -7.90 0.77 -46.46
N THR A 38 -9.07 0.22 -46.82
CA THR A 38 -10.23 -0.31 -46.05
C THR A 38 -10.04 -0.87 -44.63
N TRP A 39 -8.82 -1.08 -44.15
CA TRP A 39 -8.49 -1.40 -42.76
C TRP A 39 -8.71 -0.21 -41.79
N GLY A 40 -8.53 1.03 -42.26
CA GLY A 40 -8.74 2.24 -41.44
C GLY A 40 -10.20 2.46 -41.06
N THR A 41 -11.14 2.12 -41.94
CA THR A 41 -12.58 2.31 -41.72
C THR A 41 -13.18 1.24 -40.80
N GLN A 42 -12.68 0.01 -40.83
CA GLN A 42 -13.18 -1.05 -39.93
C GLN A 42 -12.77 -0.85 -38.45
N LEU A 43 -11.64 -0.21 -38.17
CA LEU A 43 -11.31 0.21 -36.79
C LEU A 43 -12.05 1.50 -36.39
N GLY A 44 -12.30 2.40 -37.36
CA GLY A 44 -13.08 3.62 -37.14
C GLY A 44 -14.51 3.35 -36.69
N ASP A 45 -15.17 2.31 -37.22
CA ASP A 45 -16.54 1.96 -36.85
C ASP A 45 -16.65 1.17 -35.54
N ILE A 46 -15.60 0.41 -35.15
CA ILE A 46 -15.51 -0.21 -33.80
C ILE A 46 -15.22 0.87 -32.73
N VAL A 47 -14.53 1.95 -33.12
CA VAL A 47 -14.21 3.11 -32.27
C VAL A 47 -15.26 4.23 -32.42
N GLY A 48 -16.27 4.05 -33.27
CA GLY A 48 -17.39 4.96 -33.52
C GLY A 48 -18.32 5.22 -32.32
N GLY A 49 -17.98 4.71 -31.14
CA GLY A 49 -18.47 5.17 -29.84
C GLY A 49 -17.67 6.37 -29.34
N ALA A 50 -17.74 7.51 -30.03
CA ALA A 50 -17.02 8.76 -29.70
C ALA A 50 -17.29 9.31 -28.28
N SER A 51 -18.28 8.79 -27.56
CA SER A 51 -18.54 9.13 -26.17
C SER A 51 -17.62 8.42 -25.17
N LEU A 52 -17.07 7.23 -25.47
CA LEU A 52 -16.29 6.44 -24.50
C LEU A 52 -14.83 6.92 -24.34
N THR A 53 -14.25 7.55 -25.36
CA THR A 53 -12.84 7.98 -25.37
C THR A 53 -12.59 9.20 -24.48
N TRP A 54 -13.56 10.11 -24.34
CA TRP A 54 -13.40 11.30 -23.50
C TRP A 54 -13.53 10.99 -22.01
N TRP A 55 -14.42 10.06 -21.62
CA TRP A 55 -14.53 9.61 -20.24
C TRP A 55 -13.28 8.86 -19.77
N THR A 56 -12.71 8.00 -20.64
CA THR A 56 -11.46 7.29 -20.32
C THR A 56 -10.26 8.24 -20.25
N ALA A 57 -10.16 9.21 -21.17
CA ALA A 57 -9.13 10.24 -21.14
C ALA A 57 -9.20 11.15 -19.89
N ALA A 58 -10.41 11.45 -19.39
CA ALA A 58 -10.60 12.25 -18.18
C ALA A 58 -10.41 11.44 -16.88
N PHE A 59 -10.80 10.16 -16.86
CA PHE A 59 -10.75 9.34 -15.65
C PHE A 59 -9.33 8.89 -15.30
N LEU A 60 -8.51 8.58 -16.30
CA LEU A 60 -7.15 8.07 -16.11
C LEU A 60 -6.23 9.01 -15.31
N PRO A 61 -6.16 10.34 -15.59
CA PRO A 61 -5.36 11.25 -14.77
C PRO A 61 -5.91 11.40 -13.34
N VAL A 62 -7.23 11.37 -13.15
CA VAL A 62 -7.84 11.42 -11.81
C VAL A 62 -7.48 10.18 -11.00
N ALA A 63 -7.57 8.99 -11.61
CA ALA A 63 -7.16 7.74 -10.98
C ALA A 63 -5.66 7.74 -10.64
N LEU A 64 -4.81 8.23 -11.55
CA LEU A 64 -3.37 8.34 -11.33
C LEU A 64 -3.04 9.28 -10.16
N VAL A 65 -3.66 10.47 -10.12
CA VAL A 65 -3.48 11.42 -9.00
C VAL A 65 -3.93 10.80 -7.69
N GLY A 66 -5.06 10.08 -7.68
CA GLY A 66 -5.55 9.35 -6.51
C GLY A 66 -4.55 8.30 -6.00
N VAL A 67 -4.01 7.46 -6.89
CA VAL A 67 -2.99 6.44 -6.56
C VAL A 67 -1.71 7.09 -6.00
N LEU A 68 -1.23 8.16 -6.64
CA LEU A 68 -0.04 8.90 -6.19
C LEU A 68 -0.24 9.55 -4.81
N ALA A 69 -1.42 10.12 -4.56
CA ALA A 69 -1.76 10.70 -3.27
C ALA A 69 -1.77 9.64 -2.15
N ILE A 70 -2.41 8.48 -2.39
CA ILE A 70 -2.43 7.35 -1.46
C ILE A 70 -1.00 6.84 -1.20
N TRP A 71 -0.20 6.69 -2.26
CA TRP A 71 1.18 6.23 -2.14
C TRP A 71 2.06 7.19 -1.33
N ARG A 72 1.97 8.51 -1.59
CA ARG A 72 2.68 9.54 -0.81
C ARG A 72 2.25 9.54 0.64
N LEU A 73 0.94 9.42 0.92
CA LEU A 73 0.43 9.37 2.29
C LEU A 73 0.98 8.15 3.04
N ARG A 74 0.97 6.97 2.43
CA ARG A 74 1.52 5.73 2.99
C ARG A 74 3.03 5.87 3.29
N ARG A 75 3.80 6.46 2.37
CA ARG A 75 5.23 6.74 2.59
C ARG A 75 5.46 7.68 3.77
N ARG A 76 4.69 8.77 3.87
CA ARG A 76 4.78 9.72 4.98
C ARG A 76 4.46 9.07 6.32
N ARG A 77 3.40 8.25 6.39
CA ARG A 77 3.02 7.53 7.61
C ARG A 77 4.12 6.55 8.05
N ARG A 78 4.71 5.81 7.11
CA ARG A 78 5.85 4.94 7.41
C ARG A 78 7.05 5.73 7.93
N ALA A 79 7.39 6.85 7.28
CA ALA A 79 8.48 7.71 7.74
C ALA A 79 8.23 8.23 9.16
N LEU A 80 6.98 8.58 9.50
CA LEU A 80 6.61 8.97 10.86
C LEU A 80 6.77 7.84 11.86
N ARG A 81 6.32 6.61 11.53
CA ARG A 81 6.51 5.44 12.41
C ARG A 81 7.97 5.08 12.60
N ARG A 82 8.81 5.25 11.59
CA ARG A 82 10.28 5.13 11.71
C ARG A 82 10.84 6.15 12.70
N ARG A 83 10.42 7.41 12.62
CA ARG A 83 10.86 8.46 13.54
C ARG A 83 10.43 8.16 14.99
N ILE A 84 9.20 7.67 15.18
CA ILE A 84 8.67 7.32 16.50
C ILE A 84 9.43 6.13 17.10
N THR A 85 9.66 5.08 16.30
CA THR A 85 10.39 3.89 16.76
C THR A 85 11.90 4.15 16.91
N GLY A 86 12.44 5.18 16.26
CA GLY A 86 13.87 5.46 16.23
C GLY A 86 14.68 4.45 15.41
N LEU A 87 14.00 3.56 14.67
CA LEU A 87 14.66 2.50 13.91
C LEU A 87 14.90 2.93 12.45
N PRO A 88 16.08 2.61 11.88
CA PRO A 88 16.33 2.76 10.44
C PRO A 88 15.45 1.81 9.64
N ASP A 89 15.21 2.10 8.36
CA ASP A 89 14.46 1.18 7.50
C ASP A 89 15.28 -0.10 7.29
N GLY A 90 14.73 -1.23 7.72
CA GLY A 90 15.43 -2.51 7.74
C GLY A 90 14.63 -3.59 8.47
N PRO A 91 15.24 -4.77 8.70
CA PRO A 91 14.57 -5.92 9.32
C PRO A 91 13.96 -5.60 10.69
N ARG A 92 14.73 -4.94 11.56
CA ARG A 92 14.29 -4.55 12.92
C ARG A 92 13.08 -3.61 12.89
N PHE A 93 13.12 -2.57 12.04
CA PHE A 93 11.97 -1.67 11.88
C PHE A 93 10.73 -2.42 11.38
N ARG A 94 10.87 -3.29 10.39
CA ARG A 94 9.73 -4.03 9.80
C ARG A 94 9.12 -5.03 10.78
N MET A 95 9.95 -5.66 11.60
CA MET A 95 9.49 -6.50 12.70
C MET A 95 8.65 -5.70 13.69
N VAL A 96 9.17 -4.57 14.18
CA VAL A 96 8.44 -3.70 15.11
C VAL A 96 7.17 -3.13 14.45
N ASP A 97 7.22 -2.75 13.18
CA ASP A 97 6.05 -2.24 12.45
C ASP A 97 4.97 -3.32 12.29
N ALA A 98 5.35 -4.58 12.04
CA ALA A 98 4.42 -5.70 11.98
C ALA A 98 3.77 -5.96 13.35
N MET A 99 4.53 -5.91 14.44
CA MET A 99 3.99 -5.99 15.80
C MET A 99 3.02 -4.83 16.10
N CYS A 100 3.34 -3.59 15.70
CA CYS A 100 2.42 -2.45 15.83
C CYS A 100 1.09 -2.64 15.08
N HIS A 101 1.06 -3.44 14.01
CA HIS A 101 -0.18 -3.85 13.38
C HIS A 101 -0.91 -4.97 14.16
N ALA A 102 -0.16 -5.89 14.78
CA ALA A 102 -0.68 -7.05 15.52
C ALA A 102 -1.31 -6.71 16.87
N VAL A 103 -0.89 -5.62 17.52
CA VAL A 103 -1.47 -5.16 18.79
C VAL A 103 -2.92 -4.66 18.66
N TRP A 104 -3.45 -4.55 17.43
CA TRP A 104 -4.84 -4.17 17.20
C TRP A 104 -5.77 -5.37 17.31
N ALA A 105 -6.71 -5.30 18.25
CA ALA A 105 -7.86 -6.18 18.34
C ALA A 105 -9.11 -5.36 17.98
N GLU A 106 -9.71 -5.67 16.83
CA GLU A 106 -10.87 -4.95 16.28
C GLU A 106 -10.62 -3.45 16.08
N ARG A 107 -11.09 -2.60 17.01
CA ARG A 107 -10.99 -1.13 17.00
C ARG A 107 -10.22 -0.57 18.18
N ARG A 108 -9.57 -1.42 18.99
CA ARG A 108 -8.76 -1.02 20.15
C ARG A 108 -7.37 -1.64 20.13
N ILE A 109 -6.43 -0.98 20.81
CA ILE A 109 -5.13 -1.58 21.10
C ILE A 109 -5.33 -2.52 22.28
N ASP A 110 -4.95 -3.77 22.12
CA ASP A 110 -4.92 -4.72 23.22
C ASP A 110 -3.69 -4.47 24.11
N PRO A 111 -3.87 -4.27 25.43
CA PRO A 111 -2.77 -3.93 26.33
C PRO A 111 -1.79 -5.09 26.55
N GLU A 112 -2.25 -6.35 26.50
CA GLU A 112 -1.38 -7.53 26.68
C GLU A 112 -0.51 -7.74 25.45
N ARG A 113 -1.09 -7.65 24.25
CA ARG A 113 -0.35 -7.65 22.99
C ARG A 113 0.67 -6.49 22.94
N LEU A 114 0.27 -5.29 23.38
CA LEU A 114 1.17 -4.13 23.41
C LEU A 114 2.36 -4.35 24.34
N ARG A 115 2.14 -4.88 25.55
CA ARG A 115 3.20 -5.22 26.49
C ARG A 115 4.15 -6.25 25.88
N ARG A 116 3.60 -7.33 25.31
CA ARG A 116 4.40 -8.38 24.65
C ARG A 116 5.23 -7.84 23.49
N ALA A 117 4.66 -6.95 22.68
CA ALA A 117 5.38 -6.30 21.58
C ALA A 117 6.54 -5.42 22.07
N ALA A 118 6.35 -4.70 23.19
CA ALA A 118 7.40 -3.90 23.81
C ALA A 118 8.55 -4.76 24.35
N ASP A 119 8.24 -5.89 25.00
CA ASP A 119 9.24 -6.86 25.47
C ASP A 119 10.09 -7.39 24.30
N ILE A 120 9.44 -7.91 23.26
CA ILE A 120 10.13 -8.42 22.07
C ILE A 120 10.96 -7.33 21.39
N ALA A 121 10.44 -6.10 21.28
CA ALA A 121 11.16 -4.98 20.69
C ALA A 121 12.43 -4.62 21.50
N ARG A 122 12.36 -4.63 22.84
CA ARG A 122 13.53 -4.40 23.70
C ARG A 122 14.58 -5.48 23.48
N ASP A 123 14.19 -6.74 23.59
CA ASP A 123 15.10 -7.89 23.51
C ASP A 123 15.83 -7.96 22.16
N THR A 124 15.15 -7.61 21.08
CA THR A 124 15.69 -7.77 19.71
C THR A 124 16.44 -6.54 19.18
N THR A 125 16.15 -5.35 19.71
CA THR A 125 16.77 -4.11 19.23
C THR A 125 17.83 -3.56 20.17
N GLY A 126 17.83 -3.98 21.44
CA GLY A 126 18.65 -3.39 22.51
C GLY A 126 18.26 -1.96 22.88
N MET A 127 17.16 -1.43 22.33
CA MET A 127 16.64 -0.10 22.66
C MET A 127 15.65 -0.20 23.81
N ASP A 128 15.64 0.80 24.69
CA ASP A 128 14.61 0.93 25.72
C ASP A 128 13.27 1.37 25.10
N PHE A 129 12.50 0.38 24.65
CA PHE A 129 11.16 0.55 24.10
C PHE A 129 10.11 0.59 25.21
N HIS A 130 9.74 1.80 25.63
CA HIS A 130 8.56 1.98 26.49
C HIS A 130 7.26 1.64 25.73
N PRO A 131 6.27 0.97 26.36
CA PRO A 131 4.99 0.63 25.72
C PRO A 131 4.27 1.82 25.06
N ASP A 132 4.39 3.02 25.63
CA ASP A 132 3.78 4.23 25.06
C ASP A 132 4.35 4.60 23.69
N ARG A 133 5.64 4.37 23.45
CA ARG A 133 6.27 4.61 22.15
C ARG A 133 5.71 3.64 21.09
N LEU A 134 5.52 2.37 21.43
CA LEU A 134 4.86 1.41 20.53
C LEU A 134 3.39 1.75 20.34
N ARG A 135 2.69 2.21 21.38
CA ARG A 135 1.31 2.68 21.28
C ARG A 135 1.20 3.82 20.29
N ASP A 136 2.11 4.79 20.37
CA ASP A 136 2.18 5.91 19.42
C ASP A 136 2.41 5.45 17.98
N ALA A 137 3.33 4.51 17.76
CA ALA A 137 3.56 3.94 16.44
C ALA A 137 2.32 3.16 15.94
N ALA A 138 1.71 2.34 16.80
CA ALA A 138 0.50 1.56 16.53
C ALA A 138 -0.70 2.47 16.24
N MET A 139 -0.78 3.66 16.84
CA MET A 139 -1.82 4.64 16.55
C MET A 139 -1.77 5.18 15.11
N ARG A 140 -0.62 5.05 14.43
CA ARG A 140 -0.34 5.58 13.08
C ARG A 140 -0.21 4.50 12.01
N VAL A 141 -0.51 3.25 12.35
CA VAL A 141 -0.60 2.17 11.35
C VAL A 141 -1.81 2.39 10.44
N ASP A 142 -1.70 1.93 9.20
CA ASP A 142 -2.77 2.10 8.21
C ASP A 142 -3.92 1.13 8.51
N ARG A 143 -5.07 1.65 8.99
CA ARG A 143 -6.26 0.86 9.34
C ARG A 143 -7.42 0.91 8.33
N GLY A 144 -7.48 1.96 7.50
CA GLY A 144 -8.59 2.22 6.59
C GLY A 144 -8.15 2.15 5.12
N GLY A 145 -8.76 1.25 4.36
CA GLY A 145 -8.56 1.08 2.92
C GLY A 145 -8.34 -0.38 2.51
N PRO A 146 -8.32 -0.69 1.20
CA PRO A 146 -7.89 -2.00 0.72
C PRO A 146 -6.53 -2.30 1.36
N PRO A 147 -6.40 -3.45 2.04
CA PRO A 147 -5.37 -3.66 3.03
C PRO A 147 -4.01 -3.32 2.41
N PRO A 148 -3.21 -2.45 3.04
CA PRO A 148 -1.84 -2.25 2.60
C PRO A 148 -1.17 -3.60 2.68
N GLY A 149 -0.94 -4.23 1.52
CA GLY A 149 -0.23 -5.49 1.50
C GLY A 149 1.12 -5.29 2.18
N PHE A 150 1.52 -6.22 3.05
CA PHE A 150 2.86 -6.22 3.64
C PHE A 150 3.96 -6.43 2.59
N ARG A 151 3.65 -6.40 1.28
CA ARG A 151 4.57 -6.47 0.14
C ARG A 151 5.76 -5.52 0.26
N TRP A 152 5.54 -4.34 0.80
CA TRP A 152 6.64 -3.38 1.00
C TRP A 152 7.68 -3.87 2.03
N MET A 153 7.28 -4.73 2.97
CA MET A 153 8.18 -5.32 3.96
C MET A 153 9.07 -6.40 3.36
N ARG A 154 8.78 -6.92 2.16
CA ARG A 154 9.57 -7.99 1.52
C ARG A 154 10.95 -7.54 1.03
N HIS A 155 11.06 -6.30 0.53
CA HIS A 155 12.22 -5.89 -0.26
C HIS A 155 13.51 -5.82 0.57
N GLY A 156 14.53 -6.60 0.20
CA GLY A 156 15.81 -6.62 0.89
C GLY A 156 15.82 -7.38 2.23
N LEU A 157 14.87 -8.30 2.44
CA LEU A 157 14.92 -9.27 3.54
C LEU A 157 15.35 -10.65 3.03
N THR A 158 16.21 -11.29 3.80
CA THR A 158 16.51 -12.72 3.71
C THR A 158 15.31 -13.56 4.16
N PRO A 159 15.23 -14.86 3.77
CA PRO A 159 14.20 -15.77 4.28
C PRO A 159 14.17 -15.84 5.81
N ALA A 160 15.34 -15.92 6.45
CA ALA A 160 15.45 -15.95 7.91
C ALA A 160 14.85 -14.69 8.57
N GLU A 161 15.14 -13.50 8.05
CA GLU A 161 14.58 -12.25 8.58
C GLU A 161 13.06 -12.17 8.43
N LYS A 162 12.50 -12.69 7.33
CA LYS A 162 11.04 -12.77 7.17
C LYS A 162 10.42 -13.68 8.23
N MET A 163 11.05 -14.82 8.52
CA MET A 163 10.60 -15.73 9.58
C MET A 163 10.71 -15.10 10.97
N VAL A 164 11.77 -14.33 11.24
CA VAL A 164 11.89 -13.56 12.50
C VAL A 164 10.74 -12.56 12.64
N ILE A 165 10.41 -11.80 11.59
CA ILE A 165 9.26 -10.86 11.59
C ILE A 165 7.95 -11.61 11.86
N PHE A 166 7.75 -12.73 11.17
CA PHE A 166 6.56 -13.55 11.32
C PHE A 166 6.43 -14.13 12.75
N ASN A 167 7.51 -14.71 13.29
CA ASN A 167 7.55 -15.32 14.62
C ASN A 167 7.34 -14.30 15.75
N ALA A 168 7.96 -13.12 15.64
CA ALA A 168 7.71 -12.02 16.56
C ALA A 168 6.24 -11.60 16.53
N THR A 169 5.65 -11.53 15.33
CA THR A 169 4.27 -11.10 15.14
C THR A 169 3.27 -12.12 15.70
N ILE A 170 3.41 -13.41 15.42
CA ILE A 170 2.52 -14.44 16.00
C ILE A 170 2.67 -14.50 17.53
N SER A 171 3.89 -14.30 18.06
CA SER A 171 4.11 -14.23 19.51
C SER A 171 3.34 -13.09 20.17
N VAL A 172 3.17 -11.96 19.47
CA VAL A 172 2.32 -10.85 19.94
C VAL A 172 0.84 -11.21 19.90
N LEU A 173 0.38 -11.87 18.82
CA LEU A 173 -1.03 -12.27 18.67
C LEU A 173 -1.48 -13.38 19.63
N LEU A 174 -0.53 -14.14 20.18
CA LEU A 174 -0.80 -15.18 21.18
C LEU A 174 -0.80 -14.65 22.61
N ALA A 175 -0.49 -13.36 22.81
CA ALA A 175 -0.33 -12.79 24.14
C ALA A 175 -1.64 -12.75 24.94
N ASP A 176 -2.77 -12.56 24.26
CA ASP A 176 -4.13 -12.50 24.83
C ASP A 176 -4.92 -13.81 24.65
N GLY A 177 -4.24 -14.91 24.30
CA GLY A 177 -4.81 -16.25 24.17
C GLY A 177 -4.77 -16.84 22.76
N PRO A 178 -5.65 -17.83 22.48
CA PRO A 178 -5.68 -18.51 21.18
C PRO A 178 -6.01 -17.58 20.00
N LEU A 179 -5.41 -17.83 18.84
CA LEU A 179 -5.62 -17.02 17.64
C LEU A 179 -7.09 -16.97 17.21
N SER A 180 -7.65 -15.78 17.09
CA SER A 180 -8.98 -15.59 16.50
C SER A 180 -8.98 -15.85 14.98
N SER A 181 -10.16 -15.84 14.36
CA SER A 181 -10.30 -15.87 12.90
C SER A 181 -9.71 -14.61 12.24
N ALA A 182 -9.80 -13.45 12.91
CA ALA A 182 -9.23 -12.19 12.47
C ALA A 182 -7.69 -12.23 12.50
N ASP A 183 -7.10 -12.82 13.55
CA ASP A 183 -5.65 -12.99 13.70
C ASP A 183 -5.08 -13.91 12.61
N ARG A 184 -5.76 -15.03 12.33
CA ARG A 184 -5.40 -15.92 11.21
C ARG A 184 -5.48 -15.22 9.85
N LYS A 185 -6.53 -14.42 9.60
CA LYS A 185 -6.64 -13.59 8.39
C LYS A 185 -5.53 -12.53 8.31
N PHE A 186 -5.08 -12.01 9.44
CA PHE A 186 -3.94 -11.10 9.51
C PHE A 186 -2.62 -11.81 9.19
N LEU A 187 -2.33 -12.96 9.81
CA LEU A 187 -1.11 -13.74 9.56
C LEU A 187 -1.01 -14.20 8.10
N ARG A 188 -2.10 -14.68 7.49
CA ARG A 188 -2.10 -15.03 6.05
C ARG A 188 -1.74 -13.84 5.15
N ARG A 189 -2.20 -12.63 5.50
CA ARG A 189 -1.82 -11.40 4.77
C ARG A 189 -0.36 -11.04 4.99
N LEU A 190 0.15 -11.22 6.22
CA LEU A 190 1.55 -10.98 6.54
C LEU A 190 2.46 -11.94 5.77
N VAL A 191 2.21 -13.24 5.82
CA VAL A 191 2.92 -14.29 5.04
C VAL A 191 2.96 -13.94 3.56
N ARG A 192 1.80 -13.66 2.95
CA ARG A 192 1.72 -13.29 1.53
C ARG A 192 2.49 -12.00 1.21
N GLY A 193 2.47 -11.03 2.13
CA GLY A 193 3.18 -9.77 1.94
C GLY A 193 4.69 -9.89 2.12
N LEU A 194 5.16 -10.70 3.07
CA LEU A 194 6.57 -11.02 3.24
C LEU A 194 7.09 -11.92 2.10
N GLY A 195 6.19 -12.65 1.44
CA GLY A 195 6.53 -13.65 0.42
C GLY A 195 7.31 -14.79 1.06
N ILE A 196 6.73 -15.36 2.13
CA ILE A 196 7.18 -16.61 2.75
C ILE A 196 6.48 -17.76 2.01
N PRO A 197 7.22 -18.72 1.42
CA PRO A 197 6.67 -19.93 0.83
C PRO A 197 5.84 -20.73 1.83
N SER A 198 4.81 -21.45 1.37
CA SER A 198 4.00 -22.32 2.24
C SER A 198 4.83 -23.45 2.86
N ASP A 199 5.83 -23.95 2.13
CA ASP A 199 6.70 -25.04 2.57
C ASP A 199 7.55 -24.65 3.80
N ASP A 200 7.96 -23.38 3.87
CA ASP A 200 8.73 -22.82 4.98
C ASP A 200 7.89 -22.67 6.28
N LEU A 201 6.56 -22.78 6.18
CA LEU A 201 5.66 -22.67 7.33
C LEU A 201 5.42 -24.01 8.04
N GLY A 202 5.79 -25.15 7.43
CA GLY A 202 5.66 -26.48 8.05
C GLY A 202 4.31 -26.72 8.76
N ASP A 203 4.35 -27.11 10.03
CA ASP A 203 3.16 -27.36 10.86
C ASP A 203 2.28 -26.12 11.09
N LEU A 204 2.89 -24.95 11.01
CA LEU A 204 2.21 -23.66 11.17
C LEU A 204 1.22 -23.42 10.02
N ASN A 205 1.43 -24.06 8.87
CA ASN A 205 0.48 -24.06 7.77
C ASN A 205 -0.88 -24.65 8.19
N ARG A 206 -0.89 -25.70 9.03
CA ARG A 206 -2.13 -26.32 9.55
C ARG A 206 -2.89 -25.35 10.45
N VAL A 207 -2.19 -24.61 11.31
CA VAL A 207 -2.77 -23.62 12.21
C VAL A 207 -3.38 -22.45 11.44
N LEU A 208 -2.74 -22.05 10.33
CA LEU A 208 -3.18 -20.94 9.49
C LEU A 208 -4.31 -21.30 8.53
N SER A 209 -4.56 -22.59 8.28
CA SER A 209 -5.52 -23.09 7.28
C SER A 209 -5.47 -22.25 5.99
N LEU A 210 -4.25 -22.15 5.45
CA LEU A 210 -3.99 -21.74 4.07
C LEU A 210 -4.37 -22.89 3.13
#